data_AF-A0A0C1EAG7-F1
#
_entry.id   AF-A0A0C1EAG7-F1
#
_cell.length_a   1.000
_cell.length_b   1.000
_cell.length_c   1.000
_cell.angle_alpha   90.00
_cell.angle_beta   90.00
_cell.angle_gamma   90.00
#
_symmetry.space_group_name_H-M   'P 1'
#
loop_
_entity.id
_entity.type
_entity.pdbx_description
1 polymer ?
#
loop_
_entity_poly.entity_id
_entity_poly.type
_entity_poly.pdbx_seq_one_letter_code
_entity_poly.pdbx_strand_id
1 'polypeptide(L)'
;MMSESKETTEKVVIHKNMTIKDILSLFPHKAQRLSQEITNAGLNCVGCHAAVWETLEAGMLSHRMNEADIERLVQRLNALLEEEESDATSITLTPRAAEKYKSILAEEGKEGWGIRFAEKFGGCNGFEYILDYSEKALPADRVFVSCGVEIHVDDYIADHLLGSLIDYVDGLHSSGFKVSNPHVKSSCGCGHSHGY
;
A
#
# COMPACT_ATOMS: atom_id res chain seq x y z
N MET A 1 4.19 -34.24 -23.00
CA MET A 1 3.89 -33.97 -21.59
C MET A 1 5.05 -33.15 -21.06
N MET A 2 4.92 -31.82 -21.10
CA MET A 2 5.93 -30.92 -20.53
C MET A 2 5.60 -30.78 -19.04
N SER A 3 6.53 -31.22 -18.21
CA SER A 3 6.45 -31.07 -16.76
C SER A 3 6.71 -29.60 -16.42
N GLU A 4 5.68 -28.90 -15.95
CA GLU A 4 5.82 -27.60 -15.30
C GLU A 4 6.54 -27.79 -13.96
N SER A 5 7.80 -27.37 -13.90
CA SER A 5 8.53 -27.17 -12.66
C SER A 5 7.84 -26.06 -11.88
N LYS A 6 7.22 -26.41 -10.74
CA LYS A 6 6.77 -25.44 -9.75
C LYS A 6 8.00 -24.76 -9.15
N GLU A 7 8.32 -23.58 -9.64
CA GLU A 7 9.27 -22.68 -9.01
C GLU A 7 8.66 -22.24 -7.67
N THR A 8 9.15 -22.83 -6.59
CA THR A 8 8.75 -22.46 -5.24
C THR A 8 9.46 -21.15 -4.96
N THR A 9 8.74 -20.03 -5.03
CA THR A 9 9.28 -18.72 -4.67
C THR A 9 9.54 -18.74 -3.16
N GLU A 10 10.76 -19.14 -2.76
CA GLU A 10 11.21 -18.99 -1.37
C GLU A 10 11.18 -17.50 -1.05
N LYS A 11 10.28 -17.11 -0.15
CA LYS A 11 10.12 -15.73 0.31
C LYS A 11 11.43 -15.35 0.99
N VAL A 12 12.26 -14.53 0.34
CA VAL A 12 13.57 -14.14 0.85
C VAL A 12 13.37 -13.28 2.10
N VAL A 13 13.93 -13.70 3.23
CA VAL A 13 13.83 -13.03 4.54
C VAL A 13 15.15 -12.33 4.84
N ILE A 14 15.09 -11.13 5.41
CA ILE A 14 16.27 -10.39 5.88
C ILE A 14 16.81 -11.04 7.14
N HIS A 15 18.12 -11.30 7.17
CA HIS A 15 18.83 -11.85 8.32
C HIS A 15 19.92 -10.90 8.84
N LYS A 16 20.27 -11.00 10.13
CA LYS A 16 21.26 -10.12 10.78
C LYS A 16 22.68 -10.20 10.20
N ASN A 17 22.99 -11.29 9.52
CA ASN A 17 24.27 -11.54 8.84
C ASN A 17 24.32 -10.95 7.42
N MET A 18 23.21 -10.38 6.90
CA MET A 18 23.21 -9.70 5.62
C MET A 18 23.85 -8.31 5.76
N THR A 19 24.51 -7.87 4.68
CA THR A 19 24.99 -6.49 4.59
C THR A 19 23.85 -5.55 4.19
N ILE A 20 23.97 -4.28 4.55
CA ILE A 20 23.01 -3.25 4.13
C ILE A 20 22.95 -3.19 2.60
N LYS A 21 24.09 -3.33 1.92
CA LYS A 21 24.15 -3.37 0.44
C LYS A 21 23.35 -4.54 -0.13
N ASP A 22 23.50 -5.74 0.43
CA ASP A 22 22.80 -6.92 -0.08
C ASP A 22 21.29 -6.78 0.10
N ILE A 23 20.85 -6.28 1.27
CA ILE A 23 19.42 -6.04 1.54
C ILE A 23 18.84 -5.03 0.54
N LEU A 24 19.50 -3.89 0.33
CA LEU A 24 19.01 -2.87 -0.60
C LEU A 24 19.07 -3.34 -2.07
N SER A 25 20.01 -4.23 -2.41
CA SER A 25 20.11 -4.80 -3.76
C SER A 25 19.08 -5.88 -4.02
N LEU A 26 18.71 -6.67 -3.00
CA LEU A 26 17.68 -7.71 -3.08
C LEU A 26 16.28 -7.11 -3.17
N PHE A 27 16.06 -5.92 -2.59
CA PHE A 27 14.75 -5.27 -2.53
C PHE A 27 14.80 -3.83 -3.08
N PRO A 28 15.07 -3.63 -4.39
CA PRO A 28 15.25 -2.30 -4.96
C PRO A 28 13.97 -1.43 -4.86
N HIS A 29 12.79 -2.03 -4.97
CA HIS A 29 11.50 -1.34 -4.85
C HIS A 29 11.20 -0.86 -3.42
N LYS A 30 11.73 -1.56 -2.40
CA LYS A 30 11.59 -1.19 -0.98
C LYS A 30 12.81 -0.48 -0.40
N ALA A 31 13.85 -0.24 -1.21
CA ALA A 31 15.14 0.29 -0.76
C ALA A 31 15.01 1.62 -0.01
N GLN A 32 14.10 2.49 -0.43
CA GLN A 32 13.84 3.78 0.23
C GLN A 32 13.35 3.59 1.68
N ARG A 33 12.32 2.76 1.89
CA ARG A 33 11.75 2.52 3.22
C ARG A 33 12.70 1.71 4.11
N LEU A 34 13.37 0.70 3.54
CA LEU A 34 14.38 -0.08 4.25
C LEU A 34 15.54 0.80 4.71
N SER A 35 16.05 1.68 3.84
CA SER A 35 17.10 2.64 4.18
C SER A 35 16.67 3.61 5.28
N GLN A 36 15.42 4.08 5.25
CA GLN A 36 14.87 4.95 6.29
C GLN A 36 14.80 4.24 7.65
N GLU A 37 14.36 2.98 7.69
CA GLU A 37 14.30 2.22 8.95
C GLU A 37 15.70 1.89 9.51
N ILE A 38 16.66 1.56 8.65
CA ILE A 38 18.07 1.38 9.03
C ILE A 38 18.64 2.69 9.60
N THR A 39 18.31 3.82 8.96
CA THR A 39 18.70 5.15 9.43
C THR A 39 18.08 5.47 10.80
N ASN A 40 16.80 5.17 11.00
CA ASN A 40 16.09 5.34 12.28
C ASN A 40 16.67 4.47 13.40
N ALA A 41 17.26 3.33 13.07
CA ALA A 41 17.98 2.48 14.02
C ALA A 41 19.35 3.05 14.42
N GLY A 42 19.76 4.19 13.85
CA GLY A 42 21.03 4.85 14.14
C GLY A 42 22.20 4.34 13.31
N LEU A 43 21.93 3.54 12.26
CA LEU A 43 22.95 2.93 11.41
C LEU A 43 23.34 3.80 10.20
N ASN A 44 22.81 5.02 10.09
CA ASN A 44 23.13 5.94 9.00
C ASN A 44 23.17 7.39 9.52
N CYS A 45 24.33 7.84 9.98
CA CYS A 45 24.57 9.26 10.17
C CYS A 45 25.23 9.79 8.91
N VAL A 46 24.65 10.81 8.29
CA VAL A 46 25.29 11.64 7.25
C VAL A 46 26.60 12.18 7.85
N GLY A 47 27.72 11.47 7.62
CA GLY A 47 29.02 11.76 8.23
C GLY A 47 29.82 10.55 8.72
N CYS A 48 29.17 9.43 9.04
CA CYS A 48 29.87 8.18 9.30
C CYS A 48 29.63 7.26 8.10
N HIS A 49 30.71 6.91 7.40
CA HIS A 49 30.73 5.82 6.44
C HIS A 49 30.52 4.49 7.20
N ALA A 50 29.36 4.33 7.86
CA ALA A 50 28.92 3.05 8.39
C ALA A 50 28.75 2.17 7.17
N ALA A 51 29.72 1.29 7.03
CA ALA A 51 30.03 0.49 5.90
C ALA A 51 28.79 -0.15 5.30
N VAL A 52 28.45 0.22 4.07
CA VAL A 52 27.58 -0.61 3.22
C VAL A 52 28.13 -2.04 3.05
N TRP A 53 29.39 -2.26 3.43
CA TRP A 53 30.12 -3.52 3.42
C TRP A 53 30.13 -4.30 4.75
N GLU A 54 29.56 -3.78 5.84
CA GLU A 54 29.44 -4.51 7.11
C GLU A 54 28.05 -5.15 7.25
N THR A 55 27.96 -6.24 8.02
CA THR A 55 26.68 -6.88 8.33
C THR A 55 25.86 -6.01 9.30
N LEU A 56 24.54 -6.14 9.27
CA LEU A 56 23.67 -5.44 10.23
C LEU A 56 24.11 -5.70 11.69
N GLU A 57 24.41 -6.95 12.02
CA GLU A 57 24.92 -7.33 13.35
C GLU A 57 26.25 -6.64 13.69
N ALA A 58 27.24 -6.67 12.78
CA ALA A 58 28.54 -6.08 13.03
C ALA A 58 28.46 -4.56 13.24
N GLY A 59 27.66 -3.87 12.42
CA GLY A 59 27.43 -2.43 12.57
C GLY A 59 26.74 -2.08 13.89
N MET A 60 25.72 -2.83 14.29
CA MET A 60 24.97 -2.58 15.53
C MET A 60 25.79 -2.86 16.80
N LEU A 61 26.58 -3.94 16.81
CA LEU A 61 27.48 -4.26 17.93
C LEU A 61 28.54 -3.17 18.14
N SER A 62 29.07 -2.60 17.04
CA SER A 62 30.01 -1.47 17.11
C SER A 62 29.38 -0.21 17.75
N HIS A 63 28.05 -0.11 17.73
CA HIS A 63 27.28 0.99 18.32
C HIS A 63 26.70 0.66 19.70
N ARG A 64 27.23 -0.37 20.39
CA ARG A 64 26.80 -0.83 21.72
C ARG A 64 25.33 -1.28 21.79
N MET A 65 24.75 -1.66 20.65
CA MET A 65 23.43 -2.28 20.61
C MET A 65 23.57 -3.75 20.98
N ASN A 66 22.60 -4.30 21.70
CA ASN A 66 22.61 -5.69 22.13
C ASN A 66 21.89 -6.60 21.11
N GLU A 67 21.96 -7.92 21.31
CA GLU A 67 21.32 -8.89 20.41
C GLU A 67 19.81 -8.66 20.26
N ALA A 68 19.11 -8.26 21.34
CA ALA A 68 17.69 -7.96 21.28
C ALA A 68 17.38 -6.70 20.44
N ASP A 69 18.28 -5.73 20.39
CA ASP A 69 18.15 -4.57 19.49
C ASP A 69 18.27 -4.99 18.02
N ILE A 70 19.20 -5.90 17.72
CA ILE A 70 19.44 -6.44 16.38
C ILE A 70 18.23 -7.24 15.90
N GLU A 71 17.70 -8.11 16.75
CA GLU A 71 16.49 -8.89 16.45
C GLU A 71 15.28 -7.99 16.19
N ARG A 72 15.10 -6.94 17.01
CA ARG A 72 14.01 -5.97 16.81
C ARG A 72 14.13 -5.22 15.48
N LEU A 73 15.35 -4.87 15.07
CA LEU A 73 15.56 -4.24 13.76
C LEU A 73 15.24 -5.23 12.62
N VAL A 74 15.76 -6.46 12.69
CA VAL A 74 15.50 -7.49 11.67
C VAL A 74 13.99 -7.78 11.55
N GLN A 75 13.27 -7.83 12.66
CA GLN A 75 11.82 -7.99 12.66
C GLN A 75 11.11 -6.82 11.96
N ARG A 76 11.49 -5.57 12.24
CA ARG A 76 10.94 -4.38 11.57
C ARG A 76 11.23 -4.37 10.07
N LEU A 77 12.45 -4.72 9.68
CA LEU A 77 12.85 -4.78 8.27
C LEU A 77 12.06 -5.87 7.52
N ASN A 78 11.85 -7.04 8.12
CA ASN A 78 11.02 -8.08 7.52
C ASN A 78 9.54 -7.69 7.50
N ALA A 79 9.03 -7.01 8.53
CA ALA A 79 7.67 -6.49 8.50
C ALA A 79 7.44 -5.52 7.33
N LEU A 80 8.42 -4.67 7.00
CA LEU A 80 8.36 -3.83 5.78
C LEU A 80 8.33 -4.66 4.49
N LEU A 81 8.96 -5.85 4.47
CA LEU A 81 8.88 -6.76 3.32
C LEU A 81 7.50 -7.42 3.22
N GLU A 82 6.85 -7.67 4.36
CA GLU A 82 5.52 -8.28 4.43
C GLU A 82 4.36 -7.29 4.27
N GLU A 83 4.60 -6.00 4.53
CA GLU A 83 3.71 -4.94 4.09
C GLU A 83 3.59 -5.04 2.56
N GLU A 84 2.43 -5.49 2.07
CA GLU A 84 2.04 -5.35 0.67
C GLU A 84 2.25 -3.87 0.33
N GLU A 85 3.12 -3.62 -0.65
CA GLU A 85 3.25 -2.30 -1.24
C GLU A 85 1.84 -1.91 -1.67
N SER A 86 1.20 -1.03 -0.92
CA SER A 86 0.22 -0.13 -1.52
C SER A 86 1.07 0.62 -2.50
N ASP A 87 1.10 0.16 -3.76
CA ASP A 87 1.77 0.82 -4.86
C ASP A 87 1.42 2.30 -4.74
N ALA A 88 2.34 3.10 -4.22
CA ALA A 88 2.08 4.51 -3.89
C ALA A 88 1.87 5.36 -5.16
N THR A 89 1.84 4.69 -6.30
CA THR A 89 1.60 5.17 -7.66
C THR A 89 0.35 4.56 -8.29
N SER A 90 -0.44 3.75 -7.57
CA SER A 90 -1.68 3.17 -8.09
C SER A 90 -2.84 3.25 -7.09
N ILE A 91 -4.05 3.05 -7.60
CA ILE A 91 -5.28 2.95 -6.80
C ILE A 91 -5.79 1.52 -6.95
N THR A 92 -6.05 0.86 -5.82
CA THR A 92 -6.32 -0.58 -5.80
C THR A 92 -7.66 -0.90 -5.15
N LEU A 93 -8.22 -2.05 -5.53
CA LEU A 93 -9.37 -2.64 -4.86
C LEU A 93 -8.95 -3.89 -4.08
N THR A 94 -9.61 -4.14 -2.96
CA THR A 94 -9.56 -5.47 -2.36
C THR A 94 -10.30 -6.46 -3.27
N PRO A 95 -9.92 -7.76 -3.26
CA PRO A 95 -10.63 -8.78 -4.05
C PRO A 95 -12.13 -8.79 -3.75
N ARG A 96 -12.49 -8.65 -2.48
CA ARG A 96 -13.89 -8.57 -2.02
C ARG A 96 -14.63 -7.38 -2.61
N ALA A 97 -14.01 -6.20 -2.63
CA ALA A 97 -14.60 -5.00 -3.22
C ALA A 97 -14.82 -5.16 -4.73
N ALA A 98 -13.83 -5.73 -5.43
CA ALA A 98 -13.93 -5.98 -6.86
C ALA A 98 -15.03 -6.99 -7.20
N GLU A 99 -15.13 -8.10 -6.47
CA GLU A 99 -16.21 -9.08 -6.65
C GLU A 99 -17.58 -8.47 -6.38
N LYS A 100 -17.72 -7.71 -5.29
CA LYS A 100 -18.98 -7.07 -4.95
C LYS A 100 -19.37 -6.02 -5.98
N TYR A 101 -18.41 -5.22 -6.45
CA TYR A 101 -18.63 -4.22 -7.49
C TYR A 101 -19.13 -4.86 -8.79
N LYS A 102 -18.47 -5.94 -9.25
CA LYS A 102 -18.90 -6.70 -10.44
C LYS A 102 -20.30 -7.29 -10.27
N SER A 103 -20.64 -7.81 -9.09
CA SER A 103 -21.99 -8.28 -8.79
C SER A 103 -23.02 -7.16 -8.94
N ILE A 104 -22.75 -5.99 -8.35
CA ILE A 104 -23.67 -4.83 -8.42
C ILE A 104 -23.84 -4.37 -9.87
N LEU A 105 -22.76 -4.33 -10.67
CA LEU A 105 -22.84 -3.98 -12.09
C LEU A 105 -23.68 -4.96 -12.91
N ALA A 106 -23.57 -6.27 -12.63
CA ALA A 106 -24.39 -7.28 -13.29
C ALA A 106 -25.88 -7.13 -12.96
N GLU A 107 -26.20 -6.78 -11.70
CA GLU A 107 -27.58 -6.50 -11.27
C GLU A 107 -28.15 -5.23 -11.91
N GLU A 108 -27.31 -4.20 -12.09
CA GLU A 108 -27.67 -2.92 -12.70
C GLU A 108 -27.66 -2.92 -14.25
N GLY A 109 -27.24 -4.02 -14.89
CA GLY A 109 -27.09 -4.11 -16.34
C GLY A 109 -25.98 -3.24 -16.93
N LYS A 110 -24.96 -2.91 -16.12
CA LYS A 110 -23.81 -2.05 -16.47
C LYS A 110 -22.52 -2.85 -16.52
N GLU A 111 -22.60 -4.07 -17.04
CA GLU A 111 -21.44 -4.96 -17.13
C GLU A 111 -20.29 -4.30 -17.91
N GLY A 112 -19.08 -4.34 -17.35
CA GLY A 112 -17.88 -3.76 -17.95
C GLY A 112 -17.66 -2.26 -17.67
N TRP A 113 -18.53 -1.61 -16.89
CA TRP A 113 -18.26 -0.23 -16.45
C TRP A 113 -17.15 -0.20 -15.38
N GLY A 114 -16.37 0.86 -15.39
CA GLY A 114 -15.37 1.17 -14.38
C GLY A 114 -15.92 2.03 -13.24
N ILE A 115 -15.11 2.22 -12.20
CA ILE A 115 -15.39 3.07 -11.05
C ILE A 115 -14.90 4.47 -11.35
N ARG A 116 -15.76 5.48 -11.27
CA ARG A 116 -15.32 6.87 -11.15
C ARG A 116 -15.00 7.16 -9.69
N PHE A 117 -13.75 7.49 -9.39
CA PHE A 117 -13.33 7.86 -8.05
C PHE A 117 -13.03 9.36 -7.99
N ALA A 118 -13.81 10.06 -7.17
CA ALA A 118 -13.71 11.50 -6.97
C ALA A 118 -13.66 11.84 -5.48
N GLU A 119 -13.14 13.03 -5.16
CA GLU A 119 -13.27 13.62 -3.83
C GLU A 119 -14.21 14.82 -3.89
N LYS A 120 -14.94 15.05 -2.81
CA LYS A 120 -15.80 16.22 -2.61
C LYS A 120 -15.51 16.84 -1.27
N PHE A 121 -15.62 18.16 -1.21
CA PHE A 121 -15.48 18.88 0.06
C PHE A 121 -16.70 18.59 0.96
N GLY A 122 -16.46 17.88 2.06
CA GLY A 122 -17.45 17.46 3.06
C GLY A 122 -17.46 18.37 4.27
N GLY A 123 -17.92 19.62 4.09
CA GLY A 123 -18.16 20.56 5.19
C GLY A 123 -16.96 20.85 6.10
N CYS A 124 -17.21 21.22 7.36
CA CYS A 124 -16.18 21.71 8.30
C CYS A 124 -15.09 20.70 8.69
N ASN A 125 -15.23 19.41 8.33
CA ASN A 125 -14.38 18.33 8.88
C ASN A 125 -13.67 17.45 7.82
N GLY A 126 -13.67 17.81 6.53
CA GLY A 126 -12.73 17.23 5.56
C GLY A 126 -13.26 16.93 4.16
N PHE A 127 -12.67 15.91 3.54
CA PHE A 127 -13.02 15.42 2.21
C PHE A 127 -13.86 14.14 2.31
N GLU A 128 -14.88 14.04 1.47
CA GLU A 128 -15.69 12.84 1.26
C GLU A 128 -15.31 12.20 -0.07
N TYR A 129 -15.19 10.88 -0.08
CA TYR A 129 -14.90 10.13 -1.30
C TYR A 129 -16.20 9.68 -1.96
N ILE A 130 -16.27 9.87 -3.27
CA ILE A 130 -17.41 9.50 -4.11
C ILE A 130 -16.94 8.43 -5.08
N LEU A 131 -17.65 7.30 -5.08
CA LEU A 131 -17.50 6.22 -6.04
C LEU A 131 -18.76 6.15 -6.88
N ASP A 132 -18.62 6.30 -8.19
CA ASP A 132 -19.73 6.24 -9.15
C ASP A 132 -19.42 5.24 -10.28
N TYR A 133 -20.42 4.90 -11.09
CA TYR A 133 -20.24 4.06 -12.26
C TYR A 133 -19.80 4.89 -13.46
N SER A 134 -18.87 4.35 -14.26
CA SER A 134 -18.33 5.04 -15.42
C SER A 134 -18.19 4.08 -16.59
N GLU A 135 -18.95 4.31 -17.66
CA GLU A 135 -18.87 3.50 -18.88
C GLU A 135 -17.51 3.62 -19.57
N LYS A 136 -16.94 4.83 -19.60
CA LYS A 136 -15.66 5.14 -20.26
C LYS A 136 -14.92 6.23 -19.51
N ALA A 137 -13.60 6.15 -19.53
CA ALA A 137 -12.73 7.23 -19.06
C ALA A 137 -12.92 8.51 -19.89
N LEU A 138 -12.91 9.66 -19.23
CA LEU A 138 -12.89 10.95 -19.91
C LEU A 138 -11.46 11.31 -20.37
N PRO A 139 -11.29 12.25 -21.32
CA PRO A 139 -9.96 12.63 -21.83
C PRO A 139 -9.00 13.21 -20.77
N ALA A 140 -9.54 13.74 -19.67
CA ALA A 140 -8.78 14.28 -18.55
C ALA A 140 -8.71 13.32 -17.35
N ASP A 141 -9.17 12.07 -17.52
CA ASP A 141 -9.10 11.07 -16.46
C ASP A 141 -7.79 10.27 -16.60
N ARG A 142 -7.15 10.02 -15.45
CA ARG A 142 -6.14 8.98 -15.28
C ARG A 142 -6.83 7.65 -14.99
N VAL A 143 -6.47 6.61 -15.73
CA VAL A 143 -7.08 5.28 -15.62
C VAL A 143 -6.14 4.33 -14.87
N PHE A 144 -6.67 3.67 -13.85
CA PHE A 144 -6.01 2.59 -13.12
C PHE A 144 -6.80 1.29 -13.31
N VAL A 145 -6.11 0.16 -13.32
CA VAL A 145 -6.76 -1.15 -13.45
C VAL A 145 -6.39 -2.00 -12.26
N SER A 146 -7.40 -2.48 -11.52
CA SER A 146 -7.18 -3.34 -10.36
C SER A 146 -8.27 -4.41 -10.29
N CYS A 147 -7.86 -5.67 -10.06
CA CYS A 147 -8.76 -6.84 -10.05
C CYS A 147 -9.68 -6.97 -11.28
N GLY A 148 -9.24 -6.46 -12.45
CA GLY A 148 -10.02 -6.44 -13.68
C GLY A 148 -11.21 -5.46 -13.67
N VAL A 149 -11.12 -4.41 -12.85
CA VAL A 149 -12.03 -3.26 -12.83
C VAL A 149 -11.21 -2.01 -13.17
N GLU A 150 -11.71 -1.19 -14.09
CA GLU A 150 -11.11 0.11 -14.42
C GLU A 150 -11.53 1.15 -13.37
N ILE A 151 -10.61 2.02 -12.97
CA ILE A 151 -10.84 3.12 -12.03
C ILE A 151 -10.46 4.40 -12.77
N HIS A 152 -11.43 5.28 -12.97
CA HIS A 152 -11.29 6.55 -13.64
C HIS A 152 -11.23 7.66 -12.59
N VAL A 153 -10.15 8.42 -12.61
CA VAL A 153 -9.90 9.51 -11.66
C VAL A 153 -9.53 10.75 -12.43
N ASP A 154 -10.07 11.91 -12.07
CA ASP A 154 -9.64 13.17 -12.70
C ASP A 154 -8.13 13.40 -12.43
N ASP A 155 -7.36 13.64 -13.49
CA ASP A 155 -5.90 13.80 -13.39
C ASP A 155 -5.48 14.91 -12.42
N TYR A 156 -6.33 15.93 -12.22
CA TYR A 156 -6.10 17.02 -11.28
C TYR A 156 -6.03 16.57 -9.81
N ILE A 157 -6.77 15.53 -9.44
CA ILE A 157 -6.80 14.98 -8.07
C ILE A 157 -6.13 13.61 -7.96
N ALA A 158 -5.74 13.00 -9.08
CA ALA A 158 -5.21 11.64 -9.12
C ALA A 158 -4.03 11.46 -8.16
N ASP A 159 -3.10 12.42 -8.13
CA ASP A 159 -1.92 12.37 -7.26
C ASP A 159 -2.25 12.42 -5.75
N HIS A 160 -3.38 13.03 -5.36
CA HIS A 160 -3.85 13.01 -3.97
C HIS A 160 -4.47 11.68 -3.56
N LEU A 161 -4.96 10.92 -4.55
CA LEU A 161 -5.65 9.65 -4.34
C LEU A 161 -4.73 8.44 -4.54
N LEU A 162 -3.48 8.63 -4.97
CA LEU A 162 -2.52 7.54 -5.13
C LEU A 162 -2.29 6.77 -3.84
N GLY A 163 -2.05 5.46 -3.97
CA GLY A 163 -1.94 4.54 -2.85
C GLY A 163 -3.26 4.25 -2.14
N SER A 164 -4.38 4.80 -2.60
CA SER A 164 -5.69 4.52 -1.99
C SER A 164 -6.12 3.06 -2.23
N LEU A 165 -6.66 2.46 -1.19
CA LEU A 165 -7.27 1.13 -1.22
C LEU A 165 -8.79 1.26 -1.05
N ILE A 166 -9.53 0.74 -2.02
CA ILE A 166 -10.99 0.64 -1.97
C ILE A 166 -11.36 -0.76 -1.49
N ASP A 167 -11.97 -0.84 -0.32
CA ASP A 167 -12.50 -2.07 0.26
C ASP A 167 -14.04 -2.05 0.29
N TYR A 168 -14.66 -3.21 0.46
CA TYR A 168 -16.09 -3.33 0.70
C TYR A 168 -16.33 -4.01 2.05
N VAL A 169 -16.97 -3.29 2.94
CA VAL A 169 -17.34 -3.81 4.26
C VAL A 169 -18.81 -4.22 4.18
N ASP A 170 -19.06 -5.52 4.36
CA ASP A 170 -20.39 -6.05 4.62
C ASP A 170 -20.50 -6.32 6.12
N GLY A 171 -21.28 -5.50 6.82
CA GLY A 171 -21.51 -5.62 8.25
C GLY A 171 -23.00 -5.56 8.59
N LEU A 172 -23.38 -6.15 9.71
CA LEU A 172 -24.78 -6.27 10.15
C LEU A 172 -25.50 -4.91 10.29
N HIS A 173 -24.76 -3.84 10.58
CA HIS A 173 -25.29 -2.48 10.77
C HIS A 173 -24.97 -1.53 9.61
N SER A 174 -24.01 -1.86 8.75
CA SER A 174 -23.63 -1.02 7.60
C SER A 174 -22.91 -1.86 6.55
N SER A 175 -23.41 -1.82 5.33
CA SER A 175 -22.72 -2.33 4.15
C SER A 175 -22.32 -1.17 3.24
N GLY A 176 -21.12 -1.20 2.67
CA GLY A 176 -20.67 -0.15 1.76
C GLY A 176 -19.18 -0.19 1.44
N PHE A 177 -18.82 0.56 0.40
CA PHE A 177 -17.43 0.76 0.01
C PHE A 177 -16.73 1.71 0.99
N LYS A 178 -15.51 1.36 1.37
CA LYS A 178 -14.64 2.18 2.21
C LYS A 178 -13.33 2.45 1.49
N VAL A 179 -12.89 3.70 1.53
CA VAL A 179 -11.64 4.12 0.92
C VAL A 179 -10.64 4.45 2.02
N SER A 180 -9.45 3.86 1.95
CA SER A 180 -8.33 4.17 2.82
C SER A 180 -7.25 4.85 2.00
N ASN A 181 -6.98 6.14 2.27
CA ASN A 181 -5.97 6.92 1.56
C ASN A 181 -4.75 7.14 2.47
N PRO A 182 -3.54 6.69 2.11
CA PRO A 182 -2.34 6.87 2.92
C PRO A 182 -1.93 8.34 3.11
N HIS A 183 -2.34 9.23 2.20
CA HIS A 183 -2.09 10.68 2.30
C HIS A 183 -3.01 11.36 3.33
N VAL A 184 -4.13 10.73 3.69
CA VAL A 184 -5.07 11.26 4.69
C VAL A 184 -4.83 10.56 6.02
N LYS A 185 -4.15 11.23 6.95
CA LYS A 185 -4.15 10.81 8.35
C LYS A 185 -5.59 10.89 8.87
N SER A 186 -6.23 9.74 9.05
CA SER A 186 -7.59 9.66 9.58
C SER A 186 -7.67 10.43 10.90
N SER A 187 -8.32 11.60 10.85
CA SER A 187 -8.87 12.22 12.05
C SER A 187 -10.06 11.35 12.47
N CYS A 188 -9.81 10.41 13.38
CA CYS A 188 -10.82 9.61 14.04
C CYS A 188 -11.97 10.46 14.59
N GLY A 189 -13.16 9.86 14.61
CA GLY A 189 -14.11 10.06 15.70
C GLY A 189 -15.33 10.89 15.37
N CYS A 190 -16.35 10.25 14.81
CA CYS A 190 -17.73 10.22 15.33
C CYS A 190 -18.62 9.61 14.26
N GLY A 191 -18.82 8.29 14.34
CA GLY A 191 -19.84 7.62 13.56
C GLY A 191 -21.21 8.15 13.96
N HIS A 192 -21.83 8.93 13.10
CA HIS A 192 -23.28 9.13 13.07
C HIS A 192 -23.64 9.65 11.67
N SER A 193 -23.76 8.73 10.71
CA SER A 193 -24.48 9.00 9.47
C SER A 193 -25.90 8.43 9.62
N HIS A 194 -26.80 9.25 10.17
CA HIS A 194 -28.22 9.18 9.78
C HIS A 194 -28.39 10.20 8.66
N GLY A 195 -28.85 9.74 7.50
CA GLY A 195 -29.21 10.57 6.37
C GLY A 195 -30.28 9.86 5.55
N TYR A 196 -31.52 10.06 6.00
CA TYR A 196 -32.85 9.82 5.42
C TYR A 196 -33.11 8.62 4.51
#